data_AF-A0A9X2DLS7-F1
#
_entry.id   AF-A0A9X2DLS7-F1
#
_cell.length_a   1.000
_cell.length_b   1.000
_cell.length_c   1.000
_cell.angle_alpha   90.00
_cell.angle_beta   90.00
_cell.angle_gamma   90.00
#
_symmetry.space_group_name_H-M   'P 1'
#
loop_
_entity.id
_entity.type
_entity.pdbx_description
1 polymer ?
#
loop_
_entity_poly.entity_id
_entity_poly.type
_entity_poly.pdbx_seq_one_letter_code
_entity_poly.pdbx_strand_id
1 'polypeptide(L)' 'MASNNNGNSNQLLVPGVQQALDQMKYEIAQEFGVQLGADATSRSNGSVGGEITKRLVQMAEQQMGGFKQQ' A
#
# COMPACT_ATOMS: atom_id res chain seq x y z
N MET A 1 -21.48 10.48 -22.13
CA MET A 1 -20.30 9.65 -21.83
C MET A 1 -20.35 9.34 -20.34
N ALA A 2 -20.75 8.11 -19.97
CA ALA A 2 -20.82 7.70 -18.58
C ALA A 2 -19.41 7.33 -18.10
N SER A 3 -18.83 8.17 -17.24
CA SER A 3 -17.56 7.86 -16.58
C SER A 3 -17.83 6.83 -15.49
N ASN A 4 -17.67 5.55 -15.81
CA ASN A 4 -17.61 4.48 -14.82
C ASN A 4 -16.31 4.63 -14.02
N ASN A 5 -16.30 5.57 -13.08
CA ASN A 5 -15.34 5.59 -11.99
C ASN A 5 -15.70 4.44 -11.04
N ASN A 6 -15.41 3.21 -11.47
CA ASN A 6 -15.37 2.06 -10.59
C ASN A 6 -14.19 2.29 -9.64
N GLY A 7 -14.43 3.08 -8.60
CA GLY A 7 -13.49 3.29 -7.51
C GLY A 7 -13.20 1.93 -6.92
N ASN A 8 -12.08 1.35 -7.30
CA ASN A 8 -11.56 0.12 -6.74
C ASN A 8 -11.17 0.41 -5.29
N SER A 9 -12.17 0.53 -4.41
CA SER A 9 -11.99 0.68 -2.98
C SER A 9 -11.54 -0.69 -2.47
N ASN A 10 -10.23 -0.93 -2.49
CA ASN A 10 -9.65 -2.03 -1.75
C ASN A 10 -9.98 -1.79 -0.28
N GLN A 11 -11.00 -2.48 0.22
CA GLN A 11 -11.41 -2.41 1.62
C GLN A 11 -10.28 -3.00 2.46
N LEU A 12 -9.89 -2.30 3.53
CA LEU A 12 -8.92 -2.83 4.47
C LEU A 12 -9.52 -4.06 5.18
N LEU A 13 -8.84 -5.20 5.12
CA LEU A 13 -9.33 -6.45 5.71
C LEU A 13 -9.25 -6.46 7.24
N VAL A 14 -8.28 -5.73 7.80
CA VAL A 14 -8.03 -5.74 9.25
C VAL A 14 -8.56 -4.42 9.85
N PRO A 15 -9.48 -4.47 10.82
CA PRO A 15 -9.96 -3.27 11.50
C PRO A 15 -8.83 -2.51 12.20
N GLY A 16 -8.83 -1.18 12.13
CA GLY A 16 -7.87 -0.33 12.86
C GLY A 16 -6.49 -0.16 12.21
N VAL A 17 -6.16 -0.87 11.13
CA VAL A 17 -4.83 -0.78 10.49
C VAL A 17 -4.63 0.47 9.63
N GLN A 18 -5.68 1.27 9.44
CA GLN A 18 -5.66 2.42 8.55
C GLN A 18 -4.54 3.41 8.90
N GLN A 19 -4.36 3.74 10.18
CA GLN A 19 -3.33 4.67 10.62
C GLN A 19 -1.92 4.15 10.33
N ALA A 20 -1.66 2.86 10.54
CA ALA A 20 -0.36 2.25 10.27
C ALA A 20 -0.04 2.23 8.77
N LEU A 21 -1.04 1.90 7.94
CA LEU A 21 -0.89 1.93 6.48
C LEU A 21 -0.74 3.36 5.94
N ASP A 22 -1.44 4.33 6.54
CA ASP A 22 -1.30 5.74 6.16
C ASP A 22 0.11 6.25 6.48
N GLN A 23 0.67 5.90 7.64
CA GLN A 23 2.05 6.23 7.98
C GLN A 23 3.03 5.65 6.96
N MET A 24 2.93 4.34 6.68
CA MET A 24 3.76 3.65 5.70
C MET A 24 3.63 4.26 4.29
N LYS A 25 2.42 4.63 3.89
CA LYS A 25 2.13 5.29 2.62
C LYS A 25 2.89 6.61 2.49
N TYR A 26 2.87 7.47 3.52
CA TYR A 26 3.57 8.75 3.46
C TYR A 26 5.09 8.60 3.52
N GLU A 27 5.60 7.65 4.31
CA GLU A 27 7.03 7.32 4.35
C GLU A 27 7.54 6.89 2.97
N ILE A 28 6.87 5.93 2.33
CA ILE A 28 7.24 5.43 1.00
C ILE A 28 7.10 6.53 -0.06
N ALA A 29 6.03 7.34 0.02
CA ALA A 29 5.85 8.47 -0.90
C ALA A 29 7.02 9.46 -0.80
N GLN A 30 7.50 9.75 0.41
CA GLN A 30 8.68 10.57 0.63
C GLN A 30 9.95 9.92 0.09
N GLU A 31 10.18 8.63 0.36
CA GLU A 31 11.33 7.88 -0.16
C GLU A 31 11.39 7.91 -1.70
N PHE A 32 10.23 7.83 -2.36
CA PHE A 32 10.13 7.78 -3.83
C PHE A 32 10.03 9.18 -4.46
N GLY A 33 9.98 10.25 -3.65
CA GLY A 33 9.79 11.62 -4.13
C GLY A 33 8.45 11.82 -4.84
N VAL A 34 7.43 11.03 -4.50
CA VAL A 34 6.10 11.08 -5.11
C VAL A 34 5.17 11.93 -4.26
N GLN A 35 4.60 12.97 -4.87
CA GLN A 35 3.46 13.66 -4.28
C GLN A 35 2.17 12.93 -4.65
N LEU A 36 1.51 12.33 -3.67
CA LEU A 36 0.25 11.62 -3.88
C LEU A 36 -0.89 12.63 -4.12
N GLY A 37 -1.73 12.36 -5.10
CA GLY A 37 -2.86 13.24 -5.41
C GLY A 37 -3.52 12.91 -6.73
N ALA A 38 -4.64 13.58 -7.01
CA ALA A 38 -5.38 13.43 -8.26
C ALA A 38 -4.57 13.92 -9.49
N ASP A 39 -3.69 14.90 -9.29
CA ASP A 39 -2.82 15.46 -10.33
C ASP A 39 -1.58 14.60 -10.61
N ALA A 40 -1.27 13.64 -9.72
CA ALA A 40 -0.15 12.73 -9.92
C ALA A 40 -0.52 11.62 -10.90
N THR A 41 0.46 11.13 -11.65
CA THR A 41 0.21 10.03 -12.59
C THR A 41 -0.26 8.79 -11.85
N SER A 42 -1.17 8.02 -12.45
CA SER A 42 -1.66 6.76 -11.87
C SER A 42 -0.52 5.79 -11.56
N ARG A 43 0.57 5.84 -12.34
CA ARG A 43 1.78 5.05 -12.12
C ARG A 43 2.53 5.47 -10.85
N SER A 44 2.66 6.78 -10.60
CA SER A 44 3.31 7.32 -9.40
C SER A 44 2.51 6.99 -8.14
N ASN A 45 1.18 7.19 -8.17
CA ASN A 45 0.32 6.77 -7.05
C ASN A 45 0.36 5.25 -6.86
N GLY A 46 0.35 4.50 -7.97
CA GLY A 46 0.41 3.04 -7.95
C GLY A 46 1.71 2.46 -7.42
N SER A 47 2.86 3.12 -7.66
CA SER A 47 4.16 2.62 -7.18
C SER A 47 4.26 2.64 -5.65
N VAL A 48 3.65 3.63 -4.99
CA VAL A 48 3.58 3.69 -3.53
C VAL A 48 2.74 2.52 -2.98
N GLY A 49 1.55 2.28 -3.55
CA GLY A 49 0.69 1.17 -3.13
C GLY A 49 1.31 -0.22 -3.38
N GLY A 50 2.04 -0.38 -4.48
CA GLY A 50 2.79 -1.61 -4.77
C GLY A 50 3.89 -1.88 -3.74
N GLU A 51 4.63 -0.85 -3.33
CA GLU A 51 5.71 -1.00 -2.33
C GLU A 51 5.16 -1.30 -0.93
N ILE A 52 4.03 -0.71 -0.53
CA ILE A 52 3.31 -1.09 0.71
C ILE A 52 3.03 -2.59 0.71
N THR A 53 2.43 -3.09 -0.38
CA THR A 53 2.08 -4.51 -0.51
C THR A 53 3.33 -5.39 -0.43
N LYS A 54 4.40 -5.00 -1.12
CA LYS A 54 5.68 -5.72 -1.10
C LYS A 54 6.27 -5.80 0.31
N ARG A 55 6.32 -4.69 1.05
CA ARG A 55 6.83 -4.68 2.44
C ARG A 55 5.98 -5.53 3.37
N LEU A 56 4.65 -5.46 3.25
CA LEU A 56 3.74 -6.29 4.06
C LEU A 56 3.94 -7.79 3.79
N VAL A 57 4.07 -8.19 2.53
CA VAL A 57 4.34 -9.58 2.16
C VAL A 57 5.71 -10.02 2.69
N GLN A 58 6.76 -9.20 2.53
CA GLN A 58 8.09 -9.50 3.06
C GLN A 58 8.08 -9.67 4.58
N MET A 59 7.38 -8.80 5.32
CA MET A 59 7.23 -8.92 6.77
C MET A 59 6.49 -10.21 7.16
N ALA A 60 5.43 -10.55 6.43
CA ALA A 60 4.70 -11.80 6.65
C ALA A 60 5.57 -13.02 6.37
N GLU A 61 6.34 -13.02 5.27
CA GLU A 61 7.28 -14.08 4.92
C GLU A 61 8.38 -14.26 5.98
N GLN A 62 8.90 -13.16 6.55
CA GLN A 62 9.88 -13.22 7.64
C GLN A 62 9.28 -13.81 8.93
N GLN A 63 8.06 -13.40 9.29
CA GLN A 63 7.36 -13.92 10.47
C GLN A 63 6.98 -15.40 10.30
N MET A 64 6.47 -15.78 9.12
CA MET A 64 6.10 -17.17 8.81
C MET A 64 7.31 -18.08 8.59
N GLY A 65 8.40 -17.55 8.02
CA GLY A 65 9.68 -18.25 7.86
C GLY A 65 10.33 -18.59 9.20
N GLY A 66 10.11 -17.76 10.23
CA GLY A 66 10.50 -18.06 11.61
C GLY A 66 9.65 -19.13 12.31
N PHE A 67 8.46 -19.45 11.80
CA PHE A 67 7.56 -20.47 12.35
C PHE A 67 7.87 -21.91 11.87
N LYS A 68 8.87 -22.10 10.99
CA LYS A 68 9.24 -23.42 10.43
C LYS A 68 10.29 -24.19 11.23
N GLN A 69 10.31 -24.07 12.56
CA GLN A 69 11.09 -24.98 13.40
C GLN A 69 10.49 -25.13 14.81
N GLN A 70 9.54 -26.06 14.93
CA GLN A 70 9.42 -27.00 16.05
C GLN A 70 8.49 -28.14 15.65
#